data_AF-A0A3E0NN17-F1
#
_entry.id   AF-A0A3E0NN17-F1
#
_cell.length_a   1.000
_cell.length_b   1.000
_cell.length_c   1.000
_cell.angle_alpha   90.00
_cell.angle_beta   90.00
_cell.angle_gamma   90.00
#
_symmetry.space_group_name_H-M   'P 1'
#
loop_
_entity.id
_entity.type
_entity.pdbx_description
1 polymer ?
#
loop_
_entity_poly.entity_id
_entity_poly.type
_entity_poly.pdbx_seq_one_letter_code
_entity_poly.pdbx_strand_id
1 'polypeptide(L)'
;MAGGEIKLREVWKLLKQCAPGYTKSLREHNWKVTFEAKTYRLPKGPHGHKKGQEKIERGHVRSMARFLGIAVCCKKVRPDLYS
;
A
#
# COMPACT_ATOMS: atom_id res chain seq x y z
N MET A 1 16.63 8.21 -4.09
CA MET A 1 15.31 7.66 -4.48
C MET A 1 14.26 8.68 -4.07
N ALA A 2 13.49 9.22 -5.01
CA ALA A 2 12.57 10.31 -4.74
C ALA A 2 11.57 9.94 -3.63
N GLY A 3 11.62 10.69 -2.53
CA GLY A 3 10.66 10.65 -1.43
C GLY A 3 9.35 11.24 -1.92
N GLY A 4 8.26 10.50 -1.79
CA GLY A 4 6.96 10.92 -2.25
C GLY A 4 5.86 10.11 -1.58
N GLU A 5 4.67 10.68 -1.59
CA GLU A 5 3.51 10.08 -0.95
C GLU A 5 2.45 9.67 -1.98
N ILE A 6 1.61 8.72 -1.59
CA ILE A 6 0.44 8.29 -2.32
C ILE A 6 -0.74 8.20 -1.35
N LYS A 7 -1.92 8.66 -1.78
CA LYS A 7 -3.14 8.57 -0.96
C LYS A 7 -3.47 7.11 -0.71
N LEU A 8 -3.84 6.78 0.52
CA LEU A 8 -4.21 5.42 0.96
C LEU A 8 -5.32 4.81 0.08
N ARG A 9 -6.29 5.63 -0.37
CA ARG A 9 -7.33 5.19 -1.30
C ARG A 9 -6.77 4.62 -2.61
N GLU A 10 -5.67 5.18 -3.11
CA GLU A 10 -5.01 4.72 -4.34
C GLU A 10 -4.23 3.43 -4.09
N VAL A 11 -3.68 3.26 -2.88
CA VAL A 11 -3.10 1.98 -2.44
C VAL A 11 -4.16 0.87 -2.45
N TRP A 12 -5.38 1.17 -1.99
CA TRP A 12 -6.49 0.21 -2.05
C TRP A 12 -6.94 -0.13 -3.46
N LYS A 13 -6.96 0.85 -4.38
CA LYS A 13 -7.24 0.58 -5.81
C LYS A 13 -6.16 -0.32 -6.42
N LEU A 14 -4.89 -0.03 -6.12
CA LEU A 14 -3.76 -0.82 -6.58
C LEU A 14 -3.86 -2.28 -6.11
N LEU A 15 -4.17 -2.51 -4.83
CA LEU A 15 -4.35 -3.84 -4.28
C LEU A 15 -5.56 -4.57 -4.87
N LYS A 16 -6.68 -3.88 -5.15
CA LYS A 16 -7.82 -4.50 -5.84
C LYS A 16 -7.45 -5.05 -7.22
N GLN A 17 -6.55 -4.38 -7.93
CA GLN A 17 -6.11 -4.80 -9.26
C GLN A 17 -5.00 -5.85 -9.23
N CYS A 18 -4.00 -5.66 -8.37
CA CYS A 18 -2.78 -6.48 -8.36
C CYS A 18 -2.78 -7.63 -7.34
N ALA A 19 -3.71 -7.62 -6.38
CA ALA A 19 -3.85 -8.64 -5.35
C ALA A 19 -5.35 -9.00 -5.17
N PRO A 20 -6.03 -9.50 -6.21
CA PRO A 20 -7.45 -9.82 -6.12
C PRO A 20 -7.68 -10.86 -5.02
N GLY A 21 -8.52 -10.53 -4.03
CA GLY A 21 -8.73 -11.36 -2.84
C GLY A 21 -7.89 -10.97 -1.62
N TYR A 22 -7.13 -9.87 -1.68
CA TYR A 22 -6.49 -9.33 -0.47
C TYR A 22 -7.53 -8.95 0.59
N THR A 23 -7.16 -9.15 1.85
CA THR A 23 -7.93 -8.65 3.00
C THR A 23 -7.16 -7.53 3.68
N LYS A 24 -7.90 -6.63 4.34
CA LYS A 24 -7.31 -5.57 5.16
C LYS A 24 -8.10 -5.37 6.44
N SER A 25 -7.38 -5.12 7.54
CA SER A 25 -8.00 -4.71 8.80
C SER A 25 -7.23 -3.56 9.43
N LEU A 26 -7.97 -2.65 10.05
CA LEU A 26 -7.42 -1.52 10.78
C LEU A 26 -7.00 -1.99 12.17
N ARG A 27 -5.76 -1.71 12.56
CA ARG A 27 -5.27 -1.85 13.95
C ARG A 27 -5.07 -0.47 14.57
N GLU A 28 -4.55 -0.38 15.78
CA GLU A 28 -4.33 0.88 16.49
C GLU A 28 -3.40 1.85 15.74
N HIS A 29 -2.28 1.38 15.19
CA HIS A 29 -1.27 2.23 14.54
C HIS A 29 -1.04 1.96 13.04
N ASN A 30 -1.57 0.86 12.52
CA ASN A 30 -1.32 0.42 11.14
C ASN A 30 -2.53 -0.28 10.51
N TRP A 31 -2.44 -0.51 9.21
CA TRP A 31 -3.28 -1.45 8.47
C TRP A 31 -2.58 -2.79 8.36
N LYS A 32 -3.27 -3.86 8.73
CA LYS A 32 -2.87 -5.23 8.39
C LYS A 32 -3.40 -5.53 6.99
N VAL A 33 -2.52 -5.89 6.06
CA VAL A 33 -2.87 -6.30 4.69
C VAL A 33 -2.42 -7.74 4.49
N THR A 34 -3.34 -8.64 4.15
CA THR A 34 -3.03 -10.06 3.94
C THR A 34 -3.40 -10.49 2.52
N PHE A 35 -2.49 -11.19 1.84
CA PHE A 35 -2.70 -11.78 0.51
C PHE A 35 -1.84 -13.04 0.38
N GLU A 36 -2.40 -14.14 -0.14
CA GLU A 36 -1.70 -15.44 -0.32
C GLU A 36 -0.89 -15.88 0.91
N ALA A 37 -1.54 -15.91 2.09
CA ALA A 37 -0.94 -16.20 3.39
C ALA A 37 0.17 -15.23 3.88
N LYS A 38 0.55 -14.22 3.10
CA LYS A 38 1.53 -13.20 3.48
C LYS A 38 0.81 -12.02 4.11
N THR A 39 1.33 -11.51 5.23
CA THR A 39 0.77 -10.35 5.93
C THR A 39 1.79 -9.22 6.02
N TYR A 40 1.44 -8.06 5.45
CA TYR A 40 2.21 -6.83 5.55
C TYR A 40 1.53 -5.82 6.50
N ARG A 41 2.34 -5.04 7.22
CA ARG A 41 1.89 -3.96 8.10
C ARG A 41 2.12 -2.63 7.42
N LEU A 42 1.06 -2.06 6.83
CA LEU A 42 1.12 -0.78 6.15
C LEU A 42 0.86 0.35 7.17
N PRO A 43 1.73 1.38 7.27
CA PRO A 43 1.48 2.52 8.14
C PRO A 43 0.15 3.21 7.84
N LYS A 44 -0.43 3.91 8.82
CA LYS A 44 -1.61 4.77 8.59
C LYS A 44 -1.27 6.14 7.99
N GLY A 45 0.02 6.47 7.84
CA GLY A 45 0.47 7.83 7.56
C GLY A 45 0.69 8.63 8.85
N PRO A 46 1.12 9.90 8.76
CA PRO A 46 1.38 10.74 9.93
C PRO A 46 0.14 10.89 10.82
N HIS A 47 0.36 10.87 12.13
CA HIS A 47 -0.69 11.09 13.13
C HIS A 47 -1.30 12.49 12.94
N GLY A 48 -2.57 12.57 12.51
CA GLY A 48 -3.29 13.85 12.52
C GLY A 48 -4.41 14.08 11.49
N HIS A 49 -4.65 13.22 10.50
CA HIS A 49 -5.49 13.66 9.37
C HIS A 49 -6.68 12.76 8.98
N LYS A 50 -7.74 13.48 8.58
CA LYS A 50 -9.06 13.03 8.09
C LYS A 50 -9.03 11.65 7.43
N LYS A 51 -9.93 10.79 7.92
CA LYS A 51 -10.27 9.48 7.35
C LYS A 51 -10.40 9.58 5.82
N GLY A 52 -9.58 8.81 5.09
CA GLY A 52 -9.59 8.74 3.62
C GLY A 52 -8.63 9.69 2.88
N GLN A 53 -7.94 10.59 3.59
CA GLN A 53 -6.88 11.44 3.03
C GLN A 53 -5.49 11.06 3.51
N GLU A 54 -5.35 9.92 4.20
CA GLU A 54 -4.08 9.44 4.69
C GLU A 54 -3.12 9.27 3.52
N LYS A 55 -1.90 9.77 3.71
CA LYS A 55 -0.83 9.69 2.74
C LYS A 55 0.19 8.67 3.23
N ILE A 56 0.52 7.74 2.35
CA ILE A 56 1.48 6.67 2.60
C ILE A 56 2.70 6.95 1.75
N GLU A 57 3.88 6.83 2.34
CA GLU A 57 5.11 6.95 1.57
C GLU A 57 5.19 5.85 0.50
N ARG A 58 5.60 6.23 -0.70
CA ARG A 58 5.77 5.30 -1.82
C ARG A 58 6.74 4.17 -1.48
N GLY A 59 7.73 4.42 -0.62
CA GLY A 59 8.66 3.41 -0.10
C GLY A 59 7.94 2.25 0.58
N HIS A 60 7.00 2.55 1.49
CA HIS A 60 6.18 1.52 2.14
C HIS A 60 5.32 0.74 1.14
N VAL A 61 4.77 1.41 0.13
CA VAL A 61 3.97 0.73 -0.89
C VAL A 61 4.82 -0.21 -1.75
N ARG A 62 6.03 0.20 -2.14
CA ARG A 62 6.97 -0.68 -2.88
C ARG A 62 7.39 -1.88 -2.04
N SER A 63 7.71 -1.67 -0.76
CA SER A 63 8.08 -2.75 0.16
C SER A 63 6.92 -3.73 0.36
N MET A 64 5.70 -3.23 0.53
CA MET A 64 4.49 -4.04 0.57
C MET A 64 4.32 -4.85 -0.72
N ALA A 65 4.44 -4.21 -1.88
CA ALA A 65 4.26 -4.87 -3.17
C ALA A 65 5.28 -6.00 -3.40
N ARG A 66 6.55 -5.79 -3.00
CA ARG A 66 7.59 -6.81 -3.03
C ARG A 66 7.28 -7.95 -2.07
N PHE A 67 6.93 -7.64 -0.82
CA PHE A 67 6.63 -8.63 0.20
C PHE A 67 5.44 -9.51 -0.19
N LEU A 68 4.37 -8.92 -0.72
CA LEU A 68 3.18 -9.65 -1.18
C LEU A 68 3.38 -10.34 -2.54
N GLY A 69 4.51 -10.16 -3.23
CA GLY A 69 4.77 -10.79 -4.53
C GLY A 69 4.09 -10.12 -5.73
N ILE A 70 3.53 -8.92 -5.56
CA ILE A 70 2.73 -8.21 -6.57
C ILE A 70 3.49 -7.08 -7.26
N ALA A 71 4.80 -6.94 -7.00
CA ALA A 71 5.63 -5.83 -7.48
C ALA A 71 5.59 -5.66 -9.01
N VAL A 72 5.58 -6.77 -9.77
CA VAL A 72 5.52 -6.73 -11.24
C VAL A 72 4.22 -6.10 -11.72
N CYS A 73 3.07 -6.52 -11.16
CA CYS A 73 1.79 -5.89 -11.47
C CYS A 73 1.77 -4.42 -11.06
N CYS A 74 2.23 -4.11 -9.85
CA CYS A 74 2.25 -2.72 -9.37
C CYS A 74 3.09 -1.81 -10.26
N LYS A 75 4.22 -2.29 -10.79
CA LYS A 75 5.07 -1.52 -11.72
C LYS A 75 4.38 -1.24 -13.04
N LYS A 76 3.57 -2.18 -13.55
CA LYS A 76 2.77 -2.00 -14.78
C LYS A 76 1.63 -1.01 -14.59
N VAL A 77 0.89 -1.12 -13.49
CA VAL A 77 -0.30 -0.30 -13.21
C VAL A 77 0.07 1.10 -12.72
N ARG A 78 1.14 1.22 -11.93
CA ARG A 78 1.61 2.47 -11.30
C ARG A 78 3.12 2.62 -11.46
N PRO A 79 3.61 2.89 -12.69
CA PRO A 79 5.03 3.08 -12.94
C PRO A 79 5.62 4.26 -12.16
N ASP A 80 4.80 5.27 -11.84
CA ASP A 80 5.15 6.44 -11.02
C ASP A 80 5.58 6.08 -9.58
N LEU A 81 5.27 4.88 -9.09
CA LEU A 81 5.77 4.40 -7.80
C LEU A 81 7.25 4.02 -7.84
N TYR A 82 7.79 3.77 -9.03
CA TYR A 82 9.13 3.20 -9.26
C TYR A 82 10.07 4.12 -10.04
N SER A 83 9.56 5.24 -10.56
CA SER A 83 10.33 6.35 -11.13
C SER A 83 11.13 7.11 -10.08
#